data_AF-A0A6V8SN27-F1
#
_entry.id   AF-A0A6V8SN27-F1
#
_cell.length_a   1.000
_cell.length_b   1.000
_cell.length_c   1.000
_cell.angle_alpha   90.00
_cell.angle_beta   90.00
_cell.angle_gamma   90.00
#
_symmetry.space_group_name_H-M   'P 1'
#
loop_
_entity.id
_entity.type
_entity.pdbx_description
1 polymer ?
#
loop_
_entity_poly.entity_id
_entity_poly.type
_entity_poly.pdbx_seq_one_letter_code
_entity_poly.pdbx_strand_id
1 'polypeptide(L)'
;MGYLGLSNLILLLATGFIVYFAWNYFKNVIRQRKVSVPTHVFLLGIVPLLSLFLMYIVITTSSLDFFGYILLILFTSCLFISVWIFIGFNGEYKKVEMSMNIVFGAIMIISMMLMGLTEILPNDILEFCLRPLISMGSRYDIWSRPPYQLAHFVTFVFSFPYIASFIFGRIILNFRKYKGLMNTAIQ
;
A
#
# COMPACT_ATOMS: atom_id res chain seq x y z
N MET A 1 30.80 5.79 3.68
CA MET A 1 30.19 4.75 4.54
C MET A 1 30.13 5.28 5.97
N GLY A 2 28.97 5.15 6.63
CA GLY A 2 28.72 5.51 8.04
C GLY A 2 28.20 6.95 8.17
N TYR A 3 26.96 7.24 8.57
CA TYR A 3 26.02 6.50 9.41
C TYR A 3 24.60 6.64 8.83
N LEU A 4 23.78 5.58 8.91
CA LEU A 4 22.33 5.78 9.04
C LEU A 4 22.16 6.70 10.26
N GLY A 5 21.90 7.99 10.01
CA GLY A 5 21.80 8.97 11.08
C GLY A 5 20.86 8.44 12.16
N LEU A 6 21.20 8.65 13.44
CA LEU A 6 20.42 8.18 14.58
C LEU A 6 18.92 8.48 14.40
N SER A 7 18.59 9.61 13.75
CA SER A 7 17.25 9.99 13.33
C SER A 7 16.57 9.01 12.37
N ASN A 8 17.26 8.52 11.34
CA ASN A 8 16.73 7.54 10.39
C ASN A 8 16.56 6.16 11.04
N LEU A 9 17.47 5.77 11.94
CA LEU A 9 17.34 4.52 12.70
C LEU A 9 16.16 4.58 13.67
N ILE A 10 16.01 5.69 14.40
CA ILE A 10 14.87 5.93 15.31
C ILE A 10 13.56 5.94 14.52
N LEU A 11 13.52 6.58 13.35
CA LEU A 11 12.35 6.57 12.48
C LEU A 11 12.00 5.15 12.05
N LEU A 12 13.00 4.36 11.63
CA LEU A 12 12.79 2.99 11.19
C LEU A 12 12.29 2.07 12.33
N LEU A 13 12.87 2.23 13.52
CA LEU A 13 12.46 1.49 14.73
C LEU A 13 11.08 1.92 15.22
N ALA A 14 10.76 3.21 15.19
CA ALA A 14 9.43 3.73 15.52
C ALA A 14 8.38 3.23 14.53
N THR A 15 8.71 3.21 13.23
CA THR A 15 7.83 2.66 12.20
C THR A 15 7.64 1.16 12.40
N GLY A 16 8.72 0.41 12.66
CA GLY A 16 8.65 -1.02 12.98
C GLY A 16 7.84 -1.32 14.25
N PHE A 17 7.94 -0.48 15.27
CA PHE A 17 7.17 -0.61 16.51
C PHE A 17 5.69 -0.30 16.29
N ILE A 18 5.36 0.77 15.56
CA ILE A 18 3.98 1.11 15.17
C ILE A 18 3.37 -0.03 14.36
N VAL A 19 4.13 -0.59 13.43
CA VAL A 19 3.71 -1.73 12.62
C VAL A 19 3.46 -2.95 13.49
N TYR A 20 4.37 -3.28 14.40
CA TYR A 20 4.22 -4.41 15.31
C TYR A 20 3.02 -4.24 16.25
N PHE A 21 2.78 -3.03 16.74
CA PHE A 21 1.64 -2.73 17.60
C PHE A 21 0.33 -2.78 16.82
N ALA A 22 0.28 -2.17 15.63
CA ALA A 22 -0.85 -2.28 14.71
C ALA A 22 -1.10 -3.75 14.34
N TRP A 23 -0.04 -4.53 14.12
CA TRP A 23 -0.09 -5.96 13.81
C TRP A 23 -0.75 -6.77 14.94
N ASN A 24 -0.35 -6.54 16.19
CA ASN A 24 -0.96 -7.20 17.34
C ASN A 24 -2.40 -6.76 17.59
N TYR A 25 -2.70 -5.47 17.39
CA TYR A 25 -4.05 -4.95 17.48
C TYR A 25 -4.96 -5.57 16.42
N PHE A 26 -4.54 -5.58 15.15
CA PHE A 26 -5.29 -6.18 14.05
C PHE A 26 -5.45 -7.68 14.22
N LYS A 27 -4.46 -8.38 14.77
CA LYS A 27 -4.56 -9.80 15.11
C LYS A 27 -5.69 -10.05 16.09
N ASN A 28 -5.85 -9.23 17.12
CA ASN A 28 -6.91 -9.38 18.10
C ASN A 28 -8.29 -9.04 17.49
N VAL A 29 -8.38 -8.02 16.65
CA VAL A 29 -9.63 -7.62 15.98
C VAL A 29 -10.10 -8.69 14.98
N ILE A 30 -9.22 -9.15 14.08
CA ILE A 30 -9.59 -10.08 13.00
C ILE A 30 -9.84 -11.50 13.53
N ARG A 31 -9.14 -11.92 14.60
CA ARG A 31 -9.36 -13.24 15.21
C ARG A 31 -10.73 -13.35 15.89
N GLN A 32 -11.36 -12.24 16.24
CA GLN A 32 -12.77 -12.26 16.62
C GLN A 32 -13.60 -12.57 15.37
N ARG A 33 -14.18 -13.76 15.28
CA ARG A 33 -14.96 -14.26 14.11
C ARG A 33 -16.15 -13.38 13.65
N LYS A 34 -16.39 -12.24 14.30
CA LYS A 34 -17.52 -11.33 14.05
C LYS A 34 -17.13 -10.04 13.31
N VAL A 35 -15.94 -9.95 12.73
CA VAL A 35 -15.57 -8.76 11.94
C VAL A 35 -16.51 -8.61 10.74
N SER A 36 -17.06 -7.41 10.58
CA SER A 36 -18.01 -7.05 9.52
C SER A 36 -17.30 -6.86 8.17
N VAL A 37 -18.03 -6.98 7.05
CA VAL A 37 -17.50 -6.69 5.70
C VAL A 37 -16.96 -5.25 5.59
N PRO A 38 -17.66 -4.20 6.08
CA PRO A 38 -17.12 -2.84 6.11
C PRO A 38 -15.79 -2.71 6.83
N THR A 39 -15.62 -3.42 7.95
CA THR A 39 -14.34 -3.40 8.67
C THR A 39 -13.22 -4.01 7.83
N HIS A 40 -13.46 -5.12 7.15
CA HIS A 40 -12.47 -5.71 6.22
C HIS A 40 -12.15 -4.77 5.04
N VAL A 41 -13.16 -4.07 4.49
CA VAL A 41 -12.95 -3.06 3.43
C VAL A 41 -12.09 -1.91 3.94
N PHE A 42 -12.38 -1.39 5.13
CA PHE A 42 -11.57 -0.36 5.76
C PHE A 42 -10.11 -0.81 5.94
N LEU A 43 -9.92 -2.04 6.43
CA LEU A 43 -8.57 -2.57 6.66
C LEU A 43 -7.81 -2.82 5.36
N LEU A 44 -8.44 -3.40 4.34
CA LEU A 44 -7.79 -3.68 3.05
C LEU A 44 -7.59 -2.43 2.19
N GLY A 45 -8.43 -1.41 2.37
CA GLY A 45 -8.36 -0.14 1.66
C GLY A 45 -7.48 0.88 2.36
N ILE A 46 -7.93 1.36 3.52
CA ILE A 46 -7.37 2.55 4.20
C ILE A 46 -6.04 2.28 4.89
N VAL A 47 -5.86 1.13 5.53
CA VAL A 47 -4.62 0.85 6.27
C VAL A 47 -3.40 0.81 5.34
N PRO A 48 -3.46 0.17 4.15
CA PRO A 48 -2.40 0.25 3.16
C PRO A 48 -2.20 1.66 2.57
N LEU A 49 -3.26 2.48 2.43
CA LEU A 49 -3.09 3.89 2.03
C LEU A 49 -2.27 4.67 3.06
N LEU A 50 -2.47 4.41 4.36
CA LEU A 50 -1.72 5.07 5.42
C LEU A 50 -0.22 4.77 5.33
N SER A 51 0.19 3.55 4.93
CA SER A 51 1.62 3.26 4.76
C SER A 51 2.23 4.03 3.59
N LEU A 52 1.51 4.16 2.46
CA LEU A 52 1.93 4.98 1.32
C LEU A 52 1.99 6.47 1.68
N PHE A 53 1.04 6.95 2.49
CA PHE A 53 1.03 8.33 2.95
C PHE A 53 2.20 8.63 3.89
N LEU A 54 2.52 7.72 4.81
CA LEU A 54 3.71 7.84 5.66
C LEU A 54 4.99 7.83 4.82
N MET A 55 5.09 6.96 3.81
CA MET A 55 6.21 6.99 2.87
C MET A 55 6.34 8.35 2.17
N TYR A 56 5.23 8.91 1.69
CA TYR A 56 5.22 10.24 1.07
C TYR A 56 5.70 11.33 2.04
N ILE A 57 5.24 11.32 3.29
CA ILE A 57 5.73 12.26 4.32
C ILE A 57 7.23 12.10 4.50
N VAL A 58 7.73 10.89 4.69
CA VAL A 58 9.16 10.66 4.93
C VAL A 58 10.01 11.09 3.72
N ILE A 59 9.56 10.82 2.49
CA ILE A 59 10.23 11.31 1.28
C ILE A 59 10.25 12.84 1.25
N THR A 60 9.15 13.49 1.65
CA THR A 60 9.02 14.95 1.56
C THR A 60 9.70 15.72 2.70
N THR A 61 9.84 15.12 3.89
CA THR A 61 10.40 15.79 5.07
C THR A 61 11.84 15.42 5.37
N SER A 62 12.35 14.30 4.86
CA SER A 62 13.67 13.77 5.23
C SER A 62 14.65 13.79 4.07
N SER A 63 15.92 14.08 4.35
CA SER A 63 17.01 13.85 3.41
C SER A 63 17.46 12.39 3.45
N LEU A 64 16.78 11.55 2.69
CA LEU A 64 17.19 10.15 2.50
C LEU A 64 18.28 10.07 1.44
N ASP A 65 19.34 9.31 1.75
CA ASP A 65 20.28 8.83 0.75
C ASP A 65 19.63 7.72 -0.10
N PHE A 66 20.29 7.34 -1.20
CA PHE A 66 19.76 6.33 -2.14
C PHE A 66 19.36 5.03 -1.43
N PHE A 67 20.17 4.58 -0.47
CA PHE A 67 19.88 3.37 0.29
C PHE A 67 18.68 3.53 1.22
N GLY A 68 18.59 4.65 1.95
CA GLY A 68 17.43 4.97 2.78
C GLY A 68 16.13 5.06 1.98
N TYR A 69 16.18 5.58 0.75
CA TYR A 69 15.04 5.62 -0.16
C TYR A 69 14.56 4.24 -0.60
N ILE A 70 15.48 3.35 -1.03
CA ILE A 70 15.13 1.96 -1.36
C ILE A 70 14.55 1.23 -0.14
N LEU A 71 15.20 1.39 1.02
CA LEU A 71 14.78 0.74 2.26
C LEU A 71 13.36 1.18 2.64
N LEU A 72 13.05 2.47 2.54
CA LEU A 72 11.71 3.00 2.80
C LEU A 72 10.65 2.39 1.87
N ILE A 73 10.94 2.28 0.56
CA ILE A 73 10.02 1.66 -0.41
C ILE A 73 9.78 0.19 -0.05
N LEU A 74 10.84 -0.56 0.24
CA LEU A 74 10.74 -1.97 0.61
C LEU A 74 9.90 -2.16 1.87
N PHE A 75 10.19 -1.39 2.93
CA PHE A 75 9.39 -1.46 4.16
C PHE A 75 7.94 -1.12 3.89
N THR A 76 7.66 -0.01 3.21
CA THR A 76 6.29 0.42 2.90
C THR A 76 5.53 -0.64 2.12
N SER A 77 6.19 -1.28 1.14
CA SER A 77 5.61 -2.35 0.34
C SER A 77 5.32 -3.61 1.18
N CYS A 78 6.24 -3.99 2.06
CA CYS A 78 6.03 -5.10 2.99
C CYS A 78 4.84 -4.83 3.92
N LEU A 79 4.72 -3.61 4.46
CA LEU A 79 3.58 -3.22 5.30
C LEU A 79 2.27 -3.31 4.55
N PHE A 80 2.25 -2.75 3.34
CA PHE A 80 1.09 -2.74 2.47
C PHE A 80 0.58 -4.16 2.23
N ILE A 81 1.45 -5.05 1.75
CA ILE A 81 1.11 -6.43 1.40
C ILE A 81 0.75 -7.25 2.65
N SER A 82 1.41 -7.00 3.78
CA SER A 82 1.21 -7.76 5.01
C SER A 82 -0.24 -7.71 5.52
N VAL A 83 -0.93 -6.56 5.35
CA VAL A 83 -2.33 -6.39 5.74
C VAL A 83 -3.24 -7.32 4.92
N TRP A 84 -3.01 -7.37 3.60
CA TRP A 84 -3.76 -8.23 2.68
C TRP A 84 -3.52 -9.71 2.96
N ILE A 85 -2.26 -10.10 3.16
CA ILE A 85 -1.89 -11.47 3.53
C ILE A 85 -2.56 -11.87 4.84
N PHE A 86 -2.47 -11.02 5.87
CA PHE A 86 -2.98 -11.31 7.19
C PHE A 86 -4.49 -11.51 7.20
N ILE A 87 -5.23 -10.61 6.55
CA ILE A 87 -6.67 -10.71 6.39
C ILE A 87 -7.04 -11.95 5.55
N GLY A 88 -6.28 -12.20 4.49
CA GLY A 88 -6.42 -13.37 3.63
C GLY A 88 -6.32 -14.70 4.38
N PHE A 89 -5.42 -14.81 5.37
CA PHE A 89 -5.25 -16.02 6.17
C PHE A 89 -6.24 -16.15 7.34
N ASN A 90 -6.53 -15.05 8.04
CA ASN A 90 -7.21 -15.10 9.33
C ASN A 90 -8.69 -14.72 9.28
N GLY A 91 -9.12 -13.98 8.27
CA GLY A 91 -10.51 -13.55 8.14
C GLY A 91 -11.45 -14.65 7.66
N GLU A 92 -12.76 -14.42 7.85
CA GLU A 92 -13.81 -15.29 7.31
C GLU A 92 -13.80 -15.27 5.78
N TYR A 93 -13.63 -16.45 5.16
CA TYR A 93 -13.41 -16.60 3.73
C TYR A 93 -14.35 -15.76 2.85
N LYS A 94 -15.67 -15.94 3.01
CA LYS A 94 -16.68 -15.25 2.18
C LYS A 94 -16.65 -13.73 2.36
N LYS A 95 -16.43 -13.26 3.59
CA LYS A 95 -16.37 -11.82 3.89
C LYS A 95 -15.10 -11.21 3.33
N VAL A 96 -13.96 -11.88 3.51
CA VAL A 96 -12.67 -11.42 2.97
C VAL A 96 -12.71 -11.37 1.45
N GLU A 97 -13.22 -12.41 0.79
CA GLU A 97 -13.36 -12.44 -0.67
C GLU A 97 -14.20 -11.28 -1.18
N MET A 98 -15.38 -11.06 -0.58
CA MET A 98 -16.25 -9.95 -0.93
C MET A 98 -15.57 -8.59 -0.71
N SER A 99 -14.93 -8.38 0.44
CA SER A 99 -14.22 -7.14 0.76
C SER A 99 -13.05 -6.87 -0.20
N MET A 100 -12.28 -7.89 -0.55
CA MET A 100 -11.19 -7.76 -1.53
C MET A 100 -11.70 -7.30 -2.89
N ASN A 101 -12.81 -7.87 -3.38
CA ASN A 101 -13.41 -7.48 -4.64
C ASN A 101 -13.94 -6.04 -4.61
N ILE A 102 -14.57 -5.63 -3.50
CA ILE A 102 -15.03 -4.25 -3.29
C ILE A 102 -13.85 -3.27 -3.35
N VAL A 103 -12.79 -3.56 -2.59
CA VAL A 103 -11.60 -2.69 -2.52
C VAL A 103 -10.92 -2.61 -3.88
N PHE A 104 -10.71 -3.74 -4.55
CA PHE A 104 -10.10 -3.77 -5.87
C PHE A 104 -10.93 -3.00 -6.89
N GLY A 105 -12.25 -3.20 -6.93
CA GLY A 105 -13.15 -2.47 -7.81
C GLY A 105 -13.10 -0.96 -7.57
N ALA A 106 -13.12 -0.52 -6.31
CA ALA A 106 -13.01 0.90 -5.96
C ALA A 106 -11.66 1.49 -6.42
N ILE A 107 -10.55 0.80 -6.17
CA ILE A 107 -9.21 1.25 -6.58
C ILE A 107 -9.09 1.31 -8.11
N MET A 108 -9.67 0.36 -8.84
CA MET A 108 -9.70 0.39 -10.31
C MET A 108 -10.44 1.62 -10.83
N ILE A 109 -11.63 1.93 -10.28
CA ILE A 109 -12.41 3.11 -10.67
C ILE A 109 -11.62 4.39 -10.38
N ILE A 110 -11.04 4.51 -9.18
CA ILE A 110 -10.22 5.68 -8.80
C ILE A 110 -9.02 5.82 -9.74
N SER A 111 -8.31 4.73 -10.04
CA SER A 111 -7.14 4.74 -10.92
C SER A 111 -7.51 5.16 -12.35
N MET A 112 -8.64 4.66 -12.87
CA MET A 112 -9.15 5.08 -14.18
C MET A 112 -9.53 6.56 -14.21
N MET A 113 -10.18 7.06 -13.15
CA MET A 113 -10.51 8.47 -13.03
C MET A 113 -9.25 9.34 -12.97
N LEU A 114 -8.23 8.95 -12.19
CA LEU A 114 -6.96 9.69 -12.08
C LEU A 114 -6.19 9.70 -13.40
N MET A 115 -6.16 8.59 -14.12
CA MET A 115 -5.59 8.53 -15.46
C MET A 115 -6.34 9.45 -16.43
N GLY A 116 -7.68 9.39 -16.45
CA GLY A 116 -8.49 10.28 -17.29
C GLY A 116 -8.29 11.76 -16.95
N LEU A 117 -8.18 12.10 -15.66
CA LEU A 117 -7.85 13.47 -15.23
C LEU A 117 -6.46 13.89 -15.72
N THR A 118 -5.48 13.00 -15.68
CA THR A 118 -4.12 13.29 -16.14
C THR A 118 -4.08 13.62 -17.63
N GLU A 119 -4.96 13.02 -18.45
CA GLU A 119 -5.05 13.29 -19.89
C GLU A 119 -5.77 14.60 -20.23
N ILE A 120 -6.65 15.09 -19.34
CA ILE A 120 -7.50 16.26 -19.62
C ILE A 120 -6.96 17.53 -18.96
N LEU A 121 -6.24 17.40 -17.84
CA LEU A 121 -5.76 18.55 -17.08
C LEU A 121 -4.63 19.29 -17.81
N PRO A 122 -4.66 20.64 -17.82
CA PRO A 122 -3.53 21.45 -18.27
C PRO A 122 -2.26 21.14 -17.47
N ASN A 123 -1.11 21.21 -18.14
CA ASN A 123 0.20 20.96 -17.52
C ASN A 123 0.47 21.84 -16.30
N ASP A 124 0.03 23.10 -16.31
CA ASP A 124 0.22 24.03 -15.19
C ASP A 124 -0.50 23.55 -13.92
N ILE A 125 -1.67 22.90 -14.07
CA ILE A 125 -2.41 22.31 -12.95
C ILE A 125 -1.71 21.05 -12.44
N LEU A 126 -1.23 20.20 -13.36
CA LEU A 126 -0.45 19.02 -12.99
C LEU A 126 0.85 19.40 -12.26
N GLU A 127 1.56 20.44 -12.73
CA GLU A 127 2.74 20.98 -12.08
C GLU A 127 2.40 21.51 -10.69
N PHE A 128 1.31 22.25 -10.53
CA PHE A 128 0.86 22.72 -9.23
C PHE A 128 0.61 21.57 -8.25
N CYS A 129 -0.08 20.52 -8.67
CA CYS A 129 -0.35 19.33 -7.84
C CYS A 129 0.93 18.55 -7.50
N LEU A 130 1.88 18.47 -8.44
CA LEU A 130 3.11 17.70 -8.30
C LEU A 130 4.28 18.52 -7.77
N ARG A 131 4.11 19.81 -7.54
CA ARG A 131 5.14 20.74 -7.08
C ARG A 131 5.94 20.24 -5.88
N PRO A 132 5.33 19.60 -4.86
CA PRO A 132 6.09 19.01 -3.75
C PRO A 132 7.14 18.00 -4.22
N LEU A 133 6.82 17.17 -5.21
CA LEU A 133 7.72 16.16 -5.79
C LEU A 133 8.74 16.80 -6.73
N ILE A 134 8.31 17.70 -7.62
CA ILE A 134 9.18 18.38 -8.59
C ILE A 134 10.24 19.23 -7.88
N SER A 135 9.90 19.85 -6.74
CA SER A 135 10.84 20.63 -5.93
C SER A 135 12.02 19.81 -5.40
N MET A 136 11.91 18.46 -5.42
CA MET A 136 12.98 17.53 -5.08
C MET A 136 13.81 17.07 -6.29
N GLY A 137 13.59 17.65 -7.47
CA GLY A 137 14.17 17.29 -8.76
C GLY A 137 15.70 17.20 -8.82
N SER A 138 16.42 17.77 -7.86
CA SER A 138 17.89 17.67 -7.77
C SER A 138 18.39 16.35 -7.14
N ARG A 139 17.51 15.54 -6.54
CA ARG A 139 17.90 14.30 -5.84
C ARG A 139 17.70 13.03 -6.67
N TYR A 140 16.69 12.97 -7.55
CA TYR A 140 16.42 11.79 -8.38
C TYR A 140 15.88 12.17 -9.76
N ASP A 141 16.36 11.49 -10.81
CA ASP A 141 16.05 11.76 -12.23
C ASP A 141 14.57 11.54 -12.63
N ILE A 142 13.78 10.87 -11.79
CA ILE A 142 12.35 10.70 -12.05
C ILE A 142 11.54 11.95 -11.69
N TRP A 143 12.01 12.76 -10.73
CA TRP A 143 11.31 13.95 -10.25
C TRP A 143 11.55 15.19 -11.13
N SER A 144 12.56 15.15 -12.00
CA SER A 144 12.85 16.17 -13.01
C SER A 144 12.07 15.97 -14.31
N ARG A 145 11.28 14.89 -14.41
CA ARG A 145 10.48 14.59 -15.61
C ARG A 145 9.34 15.61 -15.77
N PRO A 146 8.87 15.84 -17.01
CA PRO A 146 7.73 16.72 -17.26
C PRO A 146 6.50 16.35 -16.41
N PRO A 147 5.71 17.34 -15.93
CA PRO A 147 4.57 17.10 -15.03
C PRO A 147 3.61 16.02 -15.51
N TYR A 148 3.30 15.99 -16.81
CA TYR A 148 2.46 14.95 -17.42
C TYR A 148 3.03 13.52 -17.26
N GLN A 149 4.33 13.33 -17.54
CA GLN A 149 4.98 12.03 -17.38
C GLN A 149 5.07 11.63 -15.90
N LEU A 150 5.30 12.61 -15.04
CA LEU A 150 5.37 12.40 -13.60
C LEU A 150 3.99 12.02 -13.01
N ALA A 151 2.90 12.65 -13.47
CA ALA A 151 1.54 12.32 -13.06
C ALA A 151 1.17 10.86 -13.41
N HIS A 152 1.54 10.41 -14.60
CA HIS A 152 1.39 9.02 -15.03
C HIS A 152 2.16 8.06 -14.14
N PHE A 153 3.44 8.38 -13.89
CA PHE A 153 4.29 7.58 -13.03
C PHE A 153 3.71 7.46 -11.61
N VAL A 154 3.30 8.58 -11.02
CA VAL A 154 2.67 8.62 -9.70
C VAL A 154 1.42 7.73 -9.70
N THR A 155 0.50 7.92 -10.64
CA THR A 155 -0.74 7.13 -10.72
C THR A 155 -0.46 5.62 -10.84
N PHE A 156 0.57 5.24 -11.59
CA PHE A 156 1.00 3.84 -11.71
C PHE A 156 1.61 3.30 -10.40
N VAL A 157 2.52 4.04 -9.78
CA VAL A 157 3.21 3.62 -8.55
C VAL A 157 2.24 3.45 -7.38
N PHE A 158 1.20 4.29 -7.29
CA PHE A 158 0.19 4.18 -6.22
C PHE A 158 -0.83 3.05 -6.47
N SER A 159 -1.10 2.70 -7.74
CA SER A 159 -2.06 1.63 -8.09
C SER A 159 -1.44 0.23 -8.06
N PHE A 160 -0.16 0.10 -8.42
CA PHE A 160 0.53 -1.19 -8.51
C PHE A 160 0.51 -2.03 -7.20
N PRO A 161 0.75 -1.48 -6.00
CA PRO A 161 0.70 -2.24 -4.75
C PRO A 161 -0.67 -2.87 -4.46
N TYR A 162 -1.76 -2.19 -4.84
CA TYR A 162 -3.12 -2.74 -4.72
C TYR A 162 -3.34 -3.93 -5.64
N ILE A 163 -2.88 -3.83 -6.89
CA ILE A 163 -2.99 -4.93 -7.86
C ILE A 163 -2.19 -6.14 -7.36
N ALA A 164 -0.93 -5.93 -6.96
CA ALA A 164 -0.09 -7.00 -6.43
C ALA A 164 -0.73 -7.67 -5.20
N SER A 165 -1.23 -6.87 -4.26
CA SER A 165 -1.84 -7.40 -3.04
C SER A 165 -3.15 -8.14 -3.30
N PHE A 166 -3.94 -7.69 -4.28
CA PHE A 166 -5.12 -8.41 -4.72
C PHE A 166 -4.77 -9.80 -5.28
N ILE A 167 -3.76 -9.89 -6.15
CA ILE A 167 -3.28 -11.16 -6.70
C ILE A 167 -2.85 -12.10 -5.56
N PHE A 168 -1.99 -11.63 -4.64
CA PHE A 168 -1.55 -12.44 -3.49
C PHE A 168 -2.72 -12.89 -2.61
N GLY A 169 -3.65 -11.99 -2.30
CA GLY A 169 -4.82 -12.36 -1.51
C GLY A 169 -5.71 -13.40 -2.22
N ARG A 170 -5.86 -13.32 -3.56
CA ARG A 170 -6.61 -14.31 -4.34
C ARG A 170 -5.92 -15.67 -4.31
N ILE A 171 -4.60 -15.71 -4.43
CA ILE A 171 -3.81 -16.94 -4.28
C ILE A 171 -4.05 -17.56 -2.89
N ILE A 172 -4.00 -16.76 -1.82
CA ILE A 172 -4.24 -17.22 -0.45
C ILE A 172 -5.66 -17.78 -0.29
N LEU A 173 -6.67 -17.07 -0.79
CA LEU A 173 -8.06 -17.54 -0.73
C LEU A 173 -8.24 -18.84 -1.50
N ASN A 174 -7.71 -18.93 -2.72
CA ASN A 174 -7.78 -20.16 -3.53
C ASN A 174 -7.12 -21.34 -2.82
N PHE A 175 -5.95 -21.14 -2.21
CA PHE A 175 -5.27 -22.14 -1.41
C PHE A 175 -6.11 -22.60 -0.21
N ARG A 176 -6.73 -21.66 0.51
CA ARG A 176 -7.63 -21.98 1.65
C ARG A 176 -8.86 -22.77 1.21
N LYS A 177 -9.46 -22.42 0.06
CA LYS A 177 -10.61 -23.13 -0.51
C LYS A 177 -10.23 -24.58 -0.86
N TYR A 178 -9.09 -24.77 -1.52
CA TYR A 178 -8.58 -26.10 -1.87
C TYR A 178 -8.35 -26.97 -0.63
N LYS A 179 -7.68 -26.42 0.39
CA LYS A 179 -7.45 -27.13 1.67
C LYS A 179 -8.75 -27.49 2.38
N GLY A 180 -9.75 -26.60 2.34
CA GLY A 180 -11.08 -26.87 2.89
C GLY A 180 -11.80 -28.02 2.19
N LEU A 181 -11.77 -28.04 0.86
CA LEU A 181 -12.36 -29.11 0.03
C LEU A 181 -11.68 -30.47 0.27
N MET A 182 -10.35 -30.49 0.40
CA MET A 182 -9.60 -31.71 0.70
C MET A 182 -9.95 -32.28 2.07
N ASN A 183 -10.13 -31.43 3.08
CA ASN A 183 -10.51 -31.88 4.43
C ASN A 183 -11.93 -32.45 4.48
N THR A 184 -12.86 -31.97 3.64
CA THR A 184 -14.23 -32.52 3.55
C THR A 184 -14.31 -33.81 2.74
N ALA A 185 -13.34 -34.09 1.87
CA ALA A 185 -13.31 -35.31 1.06
C ALA A 185 -12.70 -36.53 1.81
N ILE A 186 -12.07 -36.29 2.96
CA ILE A 186 -11.41 -37.31 3.79
C ILE A 186 -12.29 -37.71 5.00
N GLN A 187 -13.42 -37.03 5.22
CA GLN A 187 -14.42 -37.34 6.26
C GLN A 187 -15.58 -38.12 5.65
#